data_AF-A0A4U8V6K5-F1
#
_entry.id   AF-A0A4U8V6K5-F1
#
_cell.length_a   1.000
_cell.length_b   1.000
_cell.length_c   1.000
_cell.angle_alpha   90.00
_cell.angle_beta   90.00
_cell.angle_gamma   90.00
#
_symmetry.space_group_name_H-M   'P 1'
#
loop_
_entity.id
_entity.type
_entity.pdbx_description
1 polymer ?
#
loop_
_entity_poly.entity_id
_entity_poly.type
_entity_poly.pdbx_seq_one_letter_code
_entity_poly.pdbx_strand_id
1 'polypeptide(L)'
;MGMQLHFRLSWARLVRPWLAMLLAVSAWNCQAATAQGGRDFDAERNTLDAARQWTEYRFKEAEHACYDRFFVNACLNKAEDIRREALQDIRRREIAVNDAERAQKAAIRDREAAIRKAQYEAEQGQRDAEARRNQAAFDEKQRAHAMREAERAAEAPQRAENAAEHARKQADFDAKIRQAHEEGARKAQERARNVEAFEQKQRDAQTRQQQLEERREKAKERAEKGQPRSPLGN
;
A
#
# COMPACT_ATOMS: atom_id res chain seq x y z
N MET A 1 77.60 69.34 -48.99
CA MET A 1 78.14 68.83 -47.72
C MET A 1 76.97 68.60 -46.78
N GLY A 2 76.76 67.35 -46.36
CA GLY A 2 75.57 66.92 -45.62
C GLY A 2 75.27 65.46 -45.93
N MET A 3 76.19 64.59 -45.53
CA MET A 3 76.09 63.13 -45.56
C MET A 3 74.96 62.65 -44.63
N GLN A 4 74.68 61.34 -44.76
CA GLN A 4 74.00 60.42 -43.84
C GLN A 4 72.59 60.05 -44.34
N LEU A 5 72.20 58.78 -44.49
CA LEU A 5 72.85 57.48 -44.33
C LEU A 5 71.94 56.48 -45.06
N HIS A 6 72.55 55.53 -45.75
CA HIS A 6 71.92 54.33 -46.28
C HIS A 6 71.29 53.52 -45.15
N PHE A 7 70.17 52.82 -45.37
CA PHE A 7 69.96 51.46 -44.87
C PHE A 7 68.83 50.75 -45.64
N ARG A 8 69.25 49.75 -46.44
CA ARG A 8 68.66 48.41 -46.63
C ARG A 8 67.16 48.29 -47.01
N LEU A 9 66.89 47.78 -48.21
CA LEU A 9 66.72 46.34 -48.51
C LEU A 9 65.56 45.67 -47.76
N SER A 10 64.59 45.27 -48.59
CA SER A 10 63.94 43.97 -48.57
C SER A 10 62.89 43.61 -47.51
N TRP A 11 61.71 43.31 -48.06
CA TRP A 11 60.83 42.19 -47.71
C TRP A 11 59.96 42.37 -46.46
N ALA A 12 58.79 42.98 -46.66
CA ALA A 12 57.62 42.75 -45.80
C ALA A 12 56.31 42.91 -46.60
N ARG A 13 56.19 42.17 -47.70
CA ARG A 13 54.88 41.63 -48.13
C ARG A 13 54.66 40.41 -47.24
N LEU A 14 53.47 40.29 -46.62
CA LEU A 14 52.94 39.14 -45.84
C LEU A 14 52.79 39.33 -44.31
N VAL A 15 52.12 40.38 -43.82
CA VAL A 15 51.47 40.30 -42.49
C VAL A 15 50.19 41.14 -42.43
N ARG A 16 49.29 41.00 -43.41
CA ARG A 16 48.04 41.77 -43.44
C ARG A 16 46.82 41.02 -44.00
N PRO A 17 46.53 39.78 -43.57
CA PRO A 17 45.15 39.32 -43.64
C PRO A 17 44.61 38.65 -42.36
N TRP A 18 45.27 38.81 -41.19
CA TRP A 18 44.87 38.10 -39.97
C TRP A 18 44.11 38.93 -38.92
N LEU A 19 43.91 40.24 -39.14
CA LEU A 19 43.12 41.09 -38.23
C LEU A 19 41.71 41.42 -38.74
N ALA A 20 41.37 41.03 -39.97
CA ALA A 20 40.02 41.21 -40.53
C ALA A 20 39.13 39.96 -40.39
N MET A 21 39.67 38.85 -39.87
CA MET A 21 38.97 37.56 -39.76
C MET A 21 38.52 37.21 -38.32
N LEU A 22 38.60 38.16 -37.39
CA LEU A 22 38.13 38.02 -36.00
C LEU A 22 37.06 39.04 -35.58
N LEU A 23 36.66 39.94 -36.50
CA LEU A 23 35.51 40.86 -36.31
C LEU A 23 34.33 40.56 -37.25
N ALA A 24 34.36 39.41 -37.95
CA ALA A 24 33.26 38.93 -38.79
C ALA A 24 32.58 37.66 -38.24
N VAL A 25 32.96 37.20 -37.04
CA VAL A 25 32.38 36.02 -36.35
C VAL A 25 31.76 36.42 -35.01
N SER A 26 31.15 37.60 -34.95
CA SER A 26 30.38 38.05 -33.77
C SER A 26 29.10 38.81 -34.14
N ALA A 27 28.71 38.81 -35.42
CA ALA A 27 27.47 39.41 -35.89
C ALA A 27 26.37 38.39 -36.26
N TRP A 28 26.61 37.08 -36.07
CA TRP A 28 25.61 36.04 -36.37
C TRP A 28 24.89 35.46 -35.14
N ASN A 29 25.32 35.81 -33.92
CA ASN A 29 24.69 35.34 -32.68
C ASN A 29 23.82 36.39 -31.99
N CYS A 30 22.97 37.09 -32.75
CA CYS A 30 21.90 37.90 -32.18
C CYS A 30 20.60 37.79 -33.00
N GLN A 31 20.23 36.57 -33.37
CA GLN A 31 18.92 36.27 -33.98
C GLN A 31 18.57 34.78 -33.75
N ALA A 32 18.53 34.38 -32.48
CA ALA A 32 18.07 33.04 -32.09
C ALA A 32 17.39 33.04 -30.72
N ALA A 33 16.55 34.05 -30.45
CA ALA A 33 15.71 34.11 -29.24
C ALA A 33 14.23 34.43 -29.54
N THR A 34 13.72 34.04 -30.71
CA THR A 34 12.26 34.00 -30.96
C THR A 34 11.74 32.58 -31.20
N ALA A 35 12.57 31.57 -30.95
CA ALA A 35 12.13 30.19 -30.86
C ALA A 35 11.94 29.85 -29.38
N GLN A 36 10.67 29.77 -28.98
CA GLN A 36 10.08 29.24 -27.74
C GLN A 36 9.36 30.29 -26.86
N GLY A 37 8.04 30.34 -27.05
CA GLY A 37 7.06 31.03 -26.22
C GLY A 37 5.80 31.24 -27.06
N GLY A 38 4.68 30.59 -26.70
CA GLY A 38 3.39 30.99 -27.27
C GLY A 38 3.16 32.49 -27.04
N ARG A 39 2.22 33.11 -27.77
CA ARG A 39 1.80 34.50 -27.47
C ARG A 39 1.60 34.65 -25.97
N ASP A 40 2.23 35.66 -25.39
CA ASP A 40 2.09 35.97 -23.97
C ASP A 40 0.81 36.78 -23.77
N PHE A 41 -0.32 36.06 -23.67
CA PHE A 41 -1.64 36.67 -23.51
C PHE A 41 -1.75 37.49 -22.22
N ASP A 42 -0.99 37.14 -21.18
CA ASP A 42 -1.01 37.87 -19.90
C ASP A 42 -0.27 39.19 -20.03
N ALA A 43 0.90 39.21 -20.69
CA ALA A 43 1.57 40.47 -21.02
C ALA A 43 0.68 41.37 -21.89
N GLU A 44 0.06 40.84 -22.94
CA GLU A 44 -0.85 41.61 -23.81
C GLU A 44 -2.03 42.21 -23.02
N ARG A 45 -2.67 41.42 -22.14
CA ARG A 45 -3.74 41.90 -21.26
C ARG A 45 -3.28 43.03 -20.33
N ASN A 46 -2.12 42.87 -19.70
CA ASN A 46 -1.56 43.89 -18.81
C ASN A 46 -1.31 45.22 -19.56
N THR A 47 -0.91 45.17 -20.84
CA THR A 47 -0.77 46.39 -21.64
C THR A 47 -2.10 47.06 -21.94
N LEU A 48 -3.17 46.28 -22.18
CA LEU A 48 -4.52 46.81 -22.41
C LEU A 48 -5.14 47.39 -21.14
N ASP A 49 -4.89 46.76 -19.99
CA ASP A 49 -5.30 47.28 -18.69
C ASP A 49 -4.58 48.59 -18.33
N ALA A 50 -3.27 48.66 -18.58
CA ALA A 50 -2.52 49.90 -18.44
C ALA A 50 -3.08 50.99 -19.37
N ALA A 51 -3.41 50.66 -20.62
CA ALA A 51 -4.02 51.61 -21.56
C ALA A 51 -5.40 52.11 -21.08
N ARG A 52 -6.20 51.25 -20.46
CA ARG A 52 -7.47 51.62 -19.84
C ARG A 52 -7.26 52.59 -18.68
N GLN A 53 -6.33 52.28 -17.78
CA GLN A 53 -6.00 53.15 -16.64
C GLN A 53 -5.52 54.54 -17.10
N TRP A 54 -4.65 54.59 -18.12
CA TRP A 54 -4.21 55.85 -18.71
C TRP A 54 -5.36 56.64 -19.36
N THR A 55 -6.30 55.97 -20.00
CA THR A 55 -7.49 56.61 -20.59
C THR A 55 -8.38 57.23 -19.51
N GLU A 56 -8.64 56.51 -18.43
CA GLU A 56 -9.42 57.04 -17.29
C GLU A 56 -8.71 58.19 -16.58
N TYR A 57 -7.40 58.09 -16.39
CA TYR A 57 -6.59 59.18 -15.83
C TYR A 57 -6.71 60.46 -16.67
N ARG A 58 -6.52 60.36 -17.99
CA ARG A 58 -6.65 61.51 -18.91
C ARG A 58 -8.07 62.08 -18.94
N PHE A 59 -9.08 61.22 -18.84
CA PHE A 59 -10.46 61.68 -18.73
C PHE A 59 -10.67 62.49 -17.45
N LYS A 60 -10.17 62.02 -16.30
CA LYS A 60 -10.27 62.74 -15.03
C LYS A 60 -9.59 64.10 -15.07
N GLU A 61 -8.41 64.18 -15.65
CA GLU A 61 -7.72 65.45 -15.86
C GLU A 61 -8.52 66.40 -16.76
N ALA A 62 -9.06 65.89 -17.87
CA ALA A 62 -9.92 66.67 -18.77
C ALA A 62 -11.22 67.12 -18.10
N GLU A 63 -11.83 66.28 -17.27
CA GLU A 63 -13.02 66.57 -16.47
C GLU A 63 -12.77 67.77 -15.55
N HIS A 64 -11.66 67.76 -14.81
CA HIS A 64 -11.25 68.88 -13.96
C HIS A 64 -11.05 70.17 -14.76
N ALA A 65 -10.32 70.09 -15.89
CA ALA A 65 -10.09 71.24 -16.77
C ALA A 65 -11.39 71.78 -17.41
N CYS A 66 -12.44 70.98 -17.52
CA CYS A 66 -13.73 71.43 -18.07
C CYS A 66 -14.48 72.36 -17.11
N TYR A 67 -14.30 72.23 -15.79
CA TYR A 67 -14.97 73.09 -14.81
C TYR A 67 -14.46 74.54 -14.83
N ASP A 68 -13.27 74.78 -15.36
CA ASP A 68 -12.70 76.12 -15.54
C ASP A 68 -13.21 76.84 -16.82
N ARG A 69 -14.06 76.18 -17.62
CA ARG A 69 -14.57 76.75 -18.90
C ARG A 69 -16.00 77.26 -18.77
N PHE A 70 -16.32 78.31 -19.52
CA PHE A 70 -17.68 78.86 -19.56
C PHE A 70 -18.74 77.88 -20.08
N PHE A 71 -18.40 77.01 -21.03
CA PHE A 71 -19.30 75.99 -21.59
C PHE A 71 -18.98 74.59 -21.03
N VAL A 72 -19.08 74.42 -19.72
CA VAL A 72 -18.73 73.17 -19.01
C VAL A 72 -19.42 71.95 -19.62
N ASN A 73 -20.74 71.99 -19.85
CA ASN A 73 -21.50 70.84 -20.37
C ASN A 73 -21.01 70.38 -21.75
N ALA A 74 -20.70 71.32 -22.65
CA ALA A 74 -20.17 70.98 -23.96
C ALA A 74 -18.76 70.38 -23.87
N CYS A 75 -17.93 70.89 -22.94
CA CYS A 75 -16.61 70.34 -22.67
C CYS A 75 -16.68 68.92 -22.11
N LEU A 76 -17.55 68.67 -21.13
CA LEU A 76 -17.75 67.36 -20.52
C LEU A 76 -18.20 66.33 -21.55
N ASN A 77 -19.21 66.65 -22.37
CA ASN A 77 -19.68 65.75 -23.43
C ASN A 77 -18.55 65.38 -24.40
N LYS A 78 -17.73 66.35 -24.80
CA LYS A 78 -16.56 66.09 -25.67
C LYS A 78 -15.52 65.20 -24.99
N ALA A 79 -15.25 65.39 -23.70
CA ALA A 79 -14.34 64.54 -22.95
C ALA A 79 -14.88 63.10 -22.82
N GLU A 80 -16.20 62.95 -22.63
CA GLU A 80 -16.85 61.64 -22.62
C GLU A 80 -16.81 60.93 -23.96
N ASP A 81 -17.00 61.64 -25.07
CA ASP A 81 -16.90 61.08 -26.43
C ASP A 81 -15.49 60.54 -26.69
N ILE A 82 -14.45 61.31 -26.33
CA ILE A 82 -13.05 60.89 -26.45
C ILE A 82 -12.77 59.65 -25.60
N ARG A 83 -13.24 59.62 -24.34
CA ARG A 83 -13.09 58.45 -23.46
C ARG A 83 -13.80 57.24 -24.05
N ARG A 84 -15.03 57.41 -24.52
CA ARG A 84 -15.84 56.34 -25.10
C ARG A 84 -15.12 55.72 -26.30
N GLU A 85 -14.62 56.52 -27.23
CA GLU A 85 -13.89 56.04 -28.40
C GLU A 85 -12.64 55.24 -28.00
N ALA A 86 -11.81 55.79 -27.10
CA ALA A 86 -10.60 55.11 -26.62
C ALA A 86 -10.90 53.78 -25.92
N LEU A 87 -11.95 53.73 -25.08
CA LEU A 87 -12.37 52.49 -24.42
C LEU A 87 -12.95 51.46 -25.40
N GLN A 88 -13.66 51.90 -26.45
CA GLN A 88 -14.14 50.99 -27.50
C GLN A 88 -12.97 50.37 -28.27
N ASP A 89 -11.92 51.14 -28.56
CA ASP A 89 -10.69 50.63 -29.17
C ASP A 89 -9.99 49.58 -28.30
N ILE A 90 -9.84 49.87 -27.01
CA ILE A 90 -9.25 48.92 -26.06
C ILE A 90 -10.08 47.63 -26.01
N ARG A 91 -11.41 47.74 -25.92
CA ARG A 91 -12.32 46.59 -25.91
C ARG A 91 -12.21 45.75 -27.18
N ARG A 92 -12.09 46.37 -28.36
CA ARG A 92 -11.88 45.65 -29.64
C ARG A 92 -10.60 44.80 -29.59
N ARG A 93 -9.52 45.36 -29.03
CA ARG A 93 -8.24 44.64 -28.86
C ARG A 93 -8.37 43.49 -27.86
N GLU A 94 -9.04 43.71 -26.73
CA GLU A 94 -9.27 42.65 -25.73
C GLU A 94 -10.04 41.45 -26.29
N ILE A 95 -11.06 41.71 -27.11
CA ILE A 95 -11.82 40.64 -27.79
C ILE A 95 -10.88 39.83 -28.69
N ALA A 96 -10.04 40.50 -29.49
CA ALA A 96 -9.09 39.83 -30.37
C ALA A 96 -8.05 38.99 -29.61
N VAL A 97 -7.55 39.48 -28.46
CA VAL A 97 -6.64 38.73 -27.57
C VAL A 97 -7.35 37.48 -27.01
N ASN A 98 -8.58 37.64 -26.52
CA ASN A 98 -9.37 36.54 -25.97
C ASN A 98 -9.74 35.49 -27.04
N ASP A 99 -10.09 35.90 -28.26
CA ASP A 99 -10.37 34.99 -29.38
C ASP A 99 -9.13 34.20 -29.78
N ALA A 100 -7.98 34.87 -29.84
CA ALA A 100 -6.72 34.21 -30.13
C ALA A 100 -6.33 33.18 -29.06
N GLU A 101 -6.51 33.49 -27.78
CA GLU A 101 -6.25 32.54 -26.69
C GLU A 101 -7.20 31.33 -26.78
N ARG A 102 -8.49 31.56 -27.04
CA ARG A 102 -9.47 30.48 -27.24
C ARG A 102 -9.09 29.59 -28.41
N ALA A 103 -8.69 30.16 -29.53
CA ALA A 103 -8.25 29.43 -30.71
C ALA A 103 -6.97 28.61 -30.43
N GLN A 104 -6.00 29.17 -29.72
CA GLN A 104 -4.79 28.45 -29.35
C GLN A 104 -5.10 27.26 -28.42
N LYS A 105 -5.92 27.47 -27.38
CA LYS A 105 -6.35 26.41 -26.47
C LYS A 105 -7.13 25.31 -27.20
N ALA A 106 -7.98 25.67 -28.17
CA ALA A 106 -8.67 24.70 -29.02
C ALA A 106 -7.66 23.87 -29.84
N ALA A 107 -6.71 24.52 -30.52
CA ALA A 107 -5.69 23.83 -31.29
C ALA A 107 -4.81 22.89 -30.44
N ILE A 108 -4.50 23.25 -29.19
CA ILE A 108 -3.77 22.38 -28.26
C ILE A 108 -4.61 21.15 -27.94
N ARG A 109 -5.89 21.32 -27.56
CA ARG A 109 -6.78 20.18 -27.28
C ARG A 109 -6.95 19.26 -28.47
N ASP A 110 -7.08 19.81 -29.68
CA ASP A 110 -7.22 19.02 -30.90
C ASP A 110 -5.95 18.21 -31.19
N ARG A 111 -4.77 18.81 -31.01
CA ARG A 111 -3.48 18.10 -31.13
C ARG A 111 -3.36 16.98 -30.11
N GLU A 112 -3.66 17.26 -28.85
CA GLU A 112 -3.61 16.23 -27.80
C GLU A 112 -4.61 15.11 -28.05
N ALA A 113 -5.83 15.43 -28.50
CA ALA A 113 -6.83 14.45 -28.87
C ALA A 113 -6.36 13.59 -30.04
N ALA A 114 -5.72 14.17 -31.05
CA ALA A 114 -5.12 13.44 -32.17
C ALA A 114 -3.99 12.52 -31.70
N ILE A 115 -3.12 12.99 -30.80
CA ILE A 115 -2.04 12.17 -30.21
C ILE A 115 -2.63 11.00 -29.42
N ARG A 116 -3.59 11.25 -28.52
CA ARG A 116 -4.24 10.19 -27.74
C ARG A 116 -4.94 9.18 -28.64
N LYS A 117 -5.63 9.65 -29.69
CA LYS A 117 -6.26 8.78 -30.69
C LYS A 117 -5.23 7.93 -31.42
N ALA A 118 -4.12 8.52 -31.87
CA ALA A 118 -3.06 7.79 -32.55
C ALA A 118 -2.37 6.76 -31.63
N GLN A 119 -2.13 7.10 -30.36
CA GLN A 119 -1.62 6.15 -29.36
C GLN A 119 -2.60 5.01 -29.12
N TYR A 120 -3.89 5.34 -28.95
CA TYR A 120 -4.93 4.34 -28.81
C TYR A 120 -4.95 3.41 -30.02
N GLU A 121 -4.96 3.93 -31.24
CA GLU A 121 -4.93 3.15 -32.49
C GLU A 121 -3.67 2.28 -32.60
N ALA A 122 -2.49 2.80 -32.26
CA ALA A 122 -1.23 2.06 -32.29
C ALA A 122 -1.22 0.87 -31.31
N GLU A 123 -1.86 1.04 -30.15
CA GLU A 123 -1.94 0.01 -29.10
C GLU A 123 -3.13 -0.96 -29.27
N GLN A 124 -4.04 -0.73 -30.23
CA GLN A 124 -5.24 -1.57 -30.43
C GLN A 124 -4.90 -3.06 -30.49
N GLY A 125 -3.97 -3.44 -31.36
CA GLY A 125 -3.60 -4.85 -31.54
C GLY A 125 -3.02 -5.49 -30.29
N GLN A 126 -2.28 -4.72 -29.48
CA GLN A 126 -1.76 -5.21 -28.19
C GLN A 126 -2.89 -5.41 -27.18
N ARG A 127 -3.82 -4.44 -27.06
CA ARG A 127 -4.98 -4.55 -26.17
C ARG A 127 -5.91 -5.69 -26.56
N ASP A 128 -6.15 -5.90 -27.85
CA ASP A 128 -6.95 -7.01 -28.35
C ASP A 128 -6.29 -8.36 -28.05
N ALA A 129 -4.97 -8.45 -28.25
CA ALA A 129 -4.21 -9.66 -27.92
C ALA A 129 -4.22 -9.93 -26.41
N GLU A 130 -4.06 -8.91 -25.58
CA GLU A 130 -4.14 -9.01 -24.12
C GLU A 130 -5.54 -9.41 -23.65
N ALA A 131 -6.60 -8.81 -24.19
CA ALA A 131 -7.98 -9.17 -23.90
C ALA A 131 -8.25 -10.65 -24.21
N ARG A 132 -7.79 -11.14 -25.36
CA ARG A 132 -7.90 -12.56 -25.72
C ARG A 132 -7.11 -13.47 -24.77
N ARG A 133 -5.89 -13.08 -24.38
CA ARG A 133 -5.08 -13.83 -23.40
C ARG A 133 -5.75 -13.90 -22.03
N ASN A 134 -6.30 -12.78 -21.56
CA ASN A 134 -7.00 -12.70 -20.29
C ASN A 134 -8.26 -13.56 -20.28
N GLN A 135 -9.03 -13.53 -21.37
CA GLN A 135 -10.21 -14.39 -21.53
C GLN A 135 -9.82 -15.88 -21.54
N ALA A 136 -8.80 -16.25 -22.31
CA ALA A 136 -8.33 -17.64 -22.34
C ALA A 136 -7.84 -18.13 -20.97
N ALA A 137 -7.09 -17.29 -20.24
CA ALA A 137 -6.61 -17.61 -18.89
C ALA A 137 -7.76 -17.72 -17.87
N PHE A 138 -8.82 -16.92 -18.02
CA PHE A 138 -10.02 -17.05 -17.21
C PHE A 138 -10.73 -18.38 -17.49
N ASP A 139 -10.96 -18.72 -18.75
CA ASP A 139 -11.62 -19.96 -19.16
C ASP A 139 -10.83 -21.20 -18.70
N GLU A 140 -9.50 -21.16 -18.78
CA GLU A 140 -8.62 -22.23 -18.27
C GLU A 140 -8.77 -22.40 -16.76
N LYS A 141 -8.79 -21.31 -16.00
CA LYS A 141 -9.01 -21.35 -14.54
C LYS A 141 -10.37 -21.92 -14.18
N GLN A 142 -11.42 -21.57 -14.94
CA GLN A 142 -12.76 -22.13 -14.76
C GLN A 142 -12.76 -23.65 -14.99
N ARG A 143 -12.14 -24.12 -16.07
CA ARG A 143 -11.99 -25.56 -16.35
C ARG A 143 -11.20 -26.28 -15.26
N ALA A 144 -10.08 -25.71 -14.84
CA ALA A 144 -9.26 -26.28 -13.77
C ALA A 144 -10.01 -26.34 -12.43
N HIS A 145 -10.84 -25.34 -12.12
CA HIS A 145 -11.72 -25.38 -10.96
C HIS A 145 -12.75 -26.50 -11.07
N ALA A 146 -13.44 -26.60 -12.20
CA ALA A 146 -14.41 -27.67 -12.44
C ALA A 146 -13.79 -29.07 -12.33
N MET A 147 -12.57 -29.26 -12.85
CA MET A 147 -11.83 -30.52 -12.72
C MET A 147 -11.49 -30.84 -11.27
N ARG A 148 -10.98 -29.87 -10.49
CA ARG A 148 -10.69 -30.07 -9.06
C ARG A 148 -11.94 -30.40 -8.25
N GLU A 149 -13.06 -29.77 -8.55
CA GLU A 149 -14.34 -30.08 -7.91
C GLU A 149 -14.80 -31.50 -8.26
N ALA A 150 -14.68 -31.90 -9.54
CA ALA A 150 -14.98 -33.26 -9.97
C ALA A 150 -14.08 -34.31 -9.29
N GLU A 151 -12.79 -34.03 -9.17
CA GLU A 151 -11.81 -34.88 -8.47
C GLU A 151 -12.16 -35.01 -6.97
N ARG A 152 -12.42 -33.88 -6.29
CA ARG A 152 -12.86 -33.88 -4.88
C ARG A 152 -14.14 -34.67 -4.67
N ALA A 153 -15.08 -34.56 -5.60
CA ALA A 153 -16.33 -35.31 -5.56
C ALA A 153 -16.09 -36.82 -5.78
N ALA A 154 -15.20 -37.18 -6.73
CA ALA A 154 -14.82 -38.56 -6.99
C ALA A 154 -14.08 -39.21 -5.81
N GLU A 155 -13.24 -38.46 -5.10
CA GLU A 155 -12.51 -38.91 -3.91
C GLU A 155 -13.34 -38.88 -2.62
N ALA A 156 -14.51 -38.23 -2.61
CA ALA A 156 -15.37 -38.12 -1.44
C ALA A 156 -15.70 -39.48 -0.76
N PRO A 157 -16.09 -40.55 -1.48
CA PRO A 157 -16.36 -41.85 -0.85
C PRO A 157 -15.10 -42.43 -0.17
N GLN A 158 -13.96 -42.41 -0.84
CA GLN A 158 -12.72 -42.93 -0.28
C GLN A 158 -12.25 -42.12 0.94
N ARG A 159 -12.41 -40.79 0.92
CA ARG A 159 -12.14 -39.94 2.09
C ARG A 159 -13.08 -40.24 3.26
N ALA A 160 -14.35 -40.52 2.99
CA ALA A 160 -15.31 -40.91 4.01
C ALA A 160 -14.99 -42.28 4.62
N GLU A 161 -14.57 -43.25 3.81
CA GLU A 161 -14.11 -44.56 4.28
C GLU A 161 -12.86 -44.44 5.15
N ASN A 162 -11.85 -43.71 4.68
CA ASN A 162 -10.62 -43.45 5.45
C ASN A 162 -10.94 -42.77 6.79
N ALA A 163 -11.82 -41.75 6.79
CA ALA A 163 -12.24 -41.08 8.02
C ALA A 163 -12.98 -42.03 8.98
N ALA A 164 -13.84 -42.90 8.45
CA ALA A 164 -14.54 -43.91 9.25
C ALA A 164 -13.57 -44.94 9.84
N GLU A 165 -12.55 -45.37 9.08
CA GLU A 165 -11.51 -46.28 9.58
C GLU A 165 -10.69 -45.63 10.70
N HIS A 166 -10.26 -44.37 10.52
CA HIS A 166 -9.56 -43.63 11.58
C HIS A 166 -10.42 -43.47 12.84
N ALA A 167 -11.71 -43.16 12.69
CA ALA A 167 -12.64 -43.07 13.82
C ALA A 167 -12.78 -44.41 14.57
N ARG A 168 -12.85 -45.54 13.85
CA ARG A 168 -12.88 -46.88 14.45
C ARG A 168 -11.62 -47.17 15.24
N LYS A 169 -10.44 -46.93 14.65
CA LYS A 169 -9.16 -47.13 15.33
C LYS A 169 -9.04 -46.29 16.61
N GLN A 170 -9.52 -45.05 16.56
CA GLN A 170 -9.54 -44.18 17.74
C GLN A 170 -10.47 -44.73 18.82
N ALA A 171 -11.69 -45.14 18.46
CA ALA A 171 -12.65 -45.72 19.40
C ALA A 171 -12.13 -47.01 20.06
N ASP A 172 -11.47 -47.88 19.28
CA ASP A 172 -10.85 -49.12 19.76
C ASP A 172 -9.71 -48.82 20.74
N PHE A 173 -8.87 -47.83 20.41
CA PHE A 173 -7.80 -47.39 21.29
C PHE A 173 -8.37 -46.85 22.61
N ASP A 174 -9.36 -45.96 22.55
CA ASP A 174 -10.00 -45.39 23.73
C ASP A 174 -10.69 -46.47 24.58
N ALA A 175 -11.31 -47.47 23.95
CA ALA A 175 -11.90 -48.61 24.64
C ALA A 175 -10.85 -49.44 25.37
N LYS A 176 -9.70 -49.69 24.74
CA LYS A 176 -8.58 -50.41 25.35
C LYS A 176 -8.02 -49.67 26.57
N ILE A 177 -7.91 -48.35 26.49
CA ILE A 177 -7.48 -47.51 27.63
C ILE A 177 -8.49 -47.59 28.77
N ARG A 178 -9.81 -47.45 28.49
CA ARG A 178 -10.86 -47.61 29.51
C ARG A 178 -10.81 -48.98 30.18
N GLN A 179 -10.70 -50.05 29.39
CA GLN A 179 -10.61 -51.41 29.91
C GLN A 179 -9.38 -51.59 30.80
N ALA A 180 -8.22 -51.07 30.41
CA ALA A 180 -7.00 -51.12 31.22
C ALA A 180 -7.16 -50.37 32.56
N HIS A 181 -7.85 -49.22 32.56
CA HIS A 181 -8.16 -48.49 33.80
C HIS A 181 -9.11 -49.28 34.71
N GLU A 182 -10.18 -49.85 34.15
CA GLU A 182 -11.13 -50.67 34.91
C GLU A 182 -10.46 -51.91 35.51
N GLU A 183 -9.65 -52.61 34.73
CA GLU A 183 -8.88 -53.77 35.20
C GLU A 183 -7.87 -53.36 36.28
N GLY A 184 -7.17 -52.24 36.07
CA GLY A 184 -6.27 -51.66 37.06
C GLY A 184 -6.98 -51.33 38.37
N ALA A 185 -8.18 -50.75 38.29
CA ALA A 185 -9.02 -50.43 39.44
C ALA A 185 -9.52 -51.70 40.15
N ARG A 186 -9.98 -52.72 39.42
CA ARG A 186 -10.39 -54.02 39.98
C ARG A 186 -9.23 -54.69 40.72
N LYS A 187 -8.06 -54.77 40.09
CA LYS A 187 -6.86 -55.34 40.72
C LYS A 187 -6.41 -54.52 41.93
N ALA A 188 -6.56 -53.19 41.91
CA ALA A 188 -6.27 -52.35 43.08
C ALA A 188 -7.23 -52.63 44.25
N GLN A 189 -8.53 -52.77 43.97
CA GLN A 189 -9.52 -53.16 44.98
C GLN A 189 -9.25 -54.57 45.53
N GLU A 190 -8.91 -55.52 44.68
CA GLU A 190 -8.55 -56.88 45.08
C GLU A 190 -7.30 -56.88 45.98
N ARG A 191 -6.26 -56.12 45.63
CA ARG A 191 -5.08 -55.95 46.48
C ARG A 191 -5.43 -55.37 47.85
N ALA A 192 -6.29 -54.33 47.90
CA ALA A 192 -6.74 -53.76 49.16
C ALA A 192 -7.47 -54.78 50.04
N ARG A 193 -8.43 -55.53 49.46
CA ARG A 193 -9.15 -56.61 50.16
C ARG A 193 -8.22 -57.72 50.65
N ASN A 194 -7.22 -58.10 49.86
CA ASN A 194 -6.24 -59.12 50.24
C ASN A 194 -5.37 -58.66 51.41
N VAL A 195 -4.96 -57.38 51.42
CA VAL A 195 -4.23 -56.77 52.55
C VAL A 195 -5.11 -56.78 53.80
N GLU A 196 -6.35 -56.29 53.73
CA GLU A 196 -7.29 -56.27 54.86
C GLU A 196 -7.53 -57.69 55.42
N ALA A 197 -7.74 -58.68 54.55
CA ALA A 197 -7.93 -60.07 54.95
C ALA A 197 -6.68 -60.67 55.60
N PHE A 198 -5.49 -60.30 55.13
CA PHE A 198 -4.23 -60.74 55.74
C PHE A 198 -4.03 -60.13 57.13
N GLU A 199 -4.29 -58.83 57.29
CA GLU A 199 -4.24 -58.16 58.58
C GLU A 199 -5.27 -58.73 59.58
N GLN A 200 -6.49 -59.04 59.13
CA GLN A 200 -7.49 -59.74 59.94
C GLN A 200 -6.98 -61.09 60.41
N LYS A 201 -6.42 -61.91 59.50
CA LYS A 201 -5.82 -63.21 59.87
C LYS A 201 -4.70 -63.07 60.90
N GLN A 202 -3.88 -62.02 60.80
CA GLN A 202 -2.83 -61.75 61.78
C GLN A 202 -3.43 -61.43 63.17
N ARG A 203 -4.45 -60.56 63.24
CA ARG A 203 -5.15 -60.25 64.49
C ARG A 203 -5.80 -61.49 65.10
N ASP A 204 -6.51 -62.27 64.29
CA ASP A 204 -7.17 -63.51 64.74
C ASP A 204 -6.17 -64.56 65.24
N ALA A 205 -4.99 -64.64 64.62
CA ALA A 205 -3.91 -65.52 65.08
C ALA A 205 -3.39 -65.06 66.46
N GLN A 206 -3.16 -63.76 66.65
CA GLN A 206 -2.75 -63.19 67.95
C GLN A 206 -3.81 -63.42 69.04
N THR A 207 -5.08 -63.15 68.74
CA THR A 207 -6.19 -63.41 69.68
C THR A 207 -6.29 -64.88 70.05
N ARG A 208 -6.15 -65.80 69.09
CA ARG A 208 -6.14 -67.24 69.37
C ARG A 208 -4.96 -67.65 70.25
N GLN A 209 -3.77 -67.09 70.02
CA GLN A 209 -2.61 -67.35 70.89
C GLN A 209 -2.89 -66.90 72.33
N GLN A 210 -3.39 -65.67 72.53
CA GLN A 210 -3.77 -65.16 73.85
C GLN A 210 -4.83 -66.03 74.54
N GLN A 211 -5.86 -66.47 73.80
CA GLN A 211 -6.89 -67.36 74.35
C GLN A 211 -6.34 -68.73 74.74
N LEU A 212 -5.39 -69.28 73.98
CA LEU A 212 -4.73 -70.55 74.32
C LEU A 212 -3.84 -70.40 75.56
N GLU A 213 -3.09 -69.31 75.66
CA GLU A 213 -2.29 -68.98 76.84
C GLU A 213 -3.18 -68.79 78.07
N GLU A 214 -4.27 -68.03 77.97
CA GLU A 214 -5.25 -67.84 79.04
C GLU A 214 -5.87 -69.18 79.47
N ARG A 215 -6.24 -70.04 78.50
CA ARG A 215 -6.73 -71.41 78.79
C ARG A 215 -5.68 -72.25 79.50
N ARG A 216 -4.40 -72.12 79.13
CA ARG A 216 -3.29 -72.84 79.76
C ARG A 216 -3.03 -72.35 81.18
N GLU A 217 -3.03 -71.04 81.41
CA GLU A 217 -2.90 -70.46 82.75
C GLU A 217 -4.09 -70.84 83.64
N LYS A 218 -5.33 -70.76 83.13
CA LYS A 218 -6.52 -71.26 83.85
C LYS A 218 -6.43 -72.76 84.15
N ALA A 219 -5.85 -73.57 83.26
CA ALA A 219 -5.63 -74.99 83.50
C ALA A 219 -4.54 -75.24 84.56
N LYS A 220 -3.45 -74.46 84.57
CA LYS A 220 -2.44 -74.47 85.64
C LYS A 220 -3.05 -74.06 86.98
N GLU A 221 -3.83 -73.00 87.03
CA GLU A 221 -4.52 -72.54 88.25
C GLU A 221 -5.49 -73.61 88.78
N ARG A 222 -6.20 -74.31 87.89
CA ARG A 222 -7.04 -75.46 88.25
C ARG A 222 -6.22 -76.66 88.74
N ALA A 223 -5.02 -76.89 88.21
CA ALA A 223 -4.12 -77.95 88.67
C ALA A 223 -3.47 -77.62 90.03
N GLU A 224 -3.06 -76.37 90.25
CA GLU A 224 -2.53 -75.88 91.54
C GLU A 224 -3.61 -75.90 92.63
N LYS A 225 -4.86 -75.52 92.30
CA LYS A 225 -6.01 -75.67 93.20
C LYS A 225 -6.48 -77.13 93.35
N GLY A 226 -6.02 -78.02 92.47
CA GLY A 226 -6.36 -79.44 92.40
C GLY A 226 -5.37 -80.37 93.11
N GLN A 227 -4.33 -79.85 93.78
CA GLN A 227 -3.37 -80.65 94.54
C GLN A 227 -3.54 -80.52 96.06
N PRO A 228 -4.34 -81.40 96.71
CA PRO A 228 -4.21 -81.68 98.12
C PRO A 228 -3.33 -82.91 98.41
N ARG A 229 -2.59 -82.77 99.52
CA ARG A 229 -1.74 -83.72 100.26
C ARG A 229 -2.39 -85.10 100.54
N SER A 230 -1.57 -86.15 100.53
CA SER A 230 -1.73 -87.54 101.08
C SER A 230 -2.20 -87.57 102.57
N PRO A 231 -2.56 -88.69 103.28
CA PRO A 231 -1.91 -90.05 103.31
C PRO A 231 -2.73 -91.30 103.84
N LEU A 232 -2.06 -92.47 103.96
CA LEU A 232 -2.24 -93.63 104.90
C LEU A 232 -3.53 -94.50 105.00
N GLY A 233 -3.36 -95.85 104.98
CA GLY A 233 -4.16 -96.80 105.79
C GLY A 233 -4.43 -98.21 105.22
N ASN A 234 -3.73 -99.22 105.76
CA ASN A 234 -3.87 -100.70 105.66
C ASN A 234 -3.53 -101.43 104.34
#